data_AF-A0A174UAW3-F1
#
_entry.id   AF-A0A174UAW3-F1
#
_cell.length_a   1.000
_cell.length_b   1.000
_cell.length_c   1.000
_cell.angle_alpha   90.00
_cell.angle_beta   90.00
_cell.angle_gamma   90.00
#
_symmetry.space_group_name_H-M   'P 1'
#
loop_
_entity.id
_entity.type
_entity.pdbx_description
1 polymer ?
#
loop_
_entity_poly.entity_id
_entity_poly.type
_entity_poly.pdbx_seq_one_letter_code
_entity_poly.pdbx_strand_id
1 'polypeptide(L)'
;MLAARWKREISLEYLTEEKFVPLSTIDEYFQVPDYGETYPFSVRGQTIFLDNCSLAAALAELPEQSQEEIFLYYFQHLKQKEIGEQSGWTRSTIGRHIQLALKRLKEVMEVLSHE
;
A
#
# COMPACT_ATOMS: atom_id res chain seq x y z
N MET A 1 -30.49 -43.28 -44.89
CA MET A 1 -29.16 -42.61 -44.88
C MET A 1 -28.98 -41.61 -43.71
N LEU A 2 -29.63 -41.82 -42.55
CA LEU A 2 -29.40 -40.97 -41.35
C LEU A 2 -28.77 -41.74 -40.17
N ALA A 3 -29.07 -43.04 -40.01
CA ALA A 3 -28.62 -43.83 -38.87
C ALA A 3 -27.10 -44.09 -38.80
N ALA A 4 -26.39 -44.08 -39.93
CA ALA A 4 -24.93 -44.27 -39.94
C ALA A 4 -24.17 -43.04 -39.44
N ARG A 5 -24.79 -41.86 -39.51
CA ARG A 5 -24.19 -40.59 -39.12
C ARG A 5 -24.15 -40.41 -37.60
N TRP A 6 -25.20 -40.86 -36.91
CA TRP A 6 -25.37 -40.73 -35.46
C TRP A 6 -24.44 -41.62 -34.64
N LYS A 7 -23.81 -42.64 -35.24
CA LYS A 7 -22.79 -43.47 -34.57
C LYS A 7 -21.42 -42.78 -34.43
N ARG A 8 -21.25 -41.62 -35.07
CA ARG A 8 -20.00 -40.82 -35.06
C ARG A 8 -20.21 -39.41 -34.52
N GLU A 9 -21.42 -39.07 -34.10
CA GLU A 9 -21.77 -37.75 -33.58
C GLU A 9 -21.94 -37.88 -32.06
N ILE A 10 -21.14 -37.12 -31.30
CA ILE A 10 -21.32 -36.92 -29.86
C ILE A 10 -22.11 -35.63 -29.65
N SER A 11 -23.01 -35.60 -28.67
CA SER A 11 -23.77 -34.38 -28.35
C SER A 11 -22.84 -33.31 -27.77
N LEU A 12 -23.11 -32.05 -28.08
CA LEU A 12 -22.32 -30.91 -27.60
C LEU A 12 -22.31 -30.84 -26.07
N GLU A 13 -23.39 -31.25 -25.42
CA GLU A 13 -23.52 -31.34 -23.96
C GLU A 13 -22.44 -32.23 -23.32
N TYR A 14 -22.01 -33.30 -24.02
CA TYR A 14 -20.96 -34.20 -23.54
C TYR A 14 -19.56 -33.55 -23.51
N LEU A 15 -19.34 -32.50 -24.31
CA LEU A 15 -18.08 -31.75 -24.31
C LEU A 15 -18.02 -30.70 -23.20
N THR A 16 -19.17 -30.23 -22.69
CA THR A 16 -19.22 -29.18 -21.67
C THR A 16 -18.91 -29.67 -20.26
N GLU A 17 -18.90 -30.99 -20.04
CA GLU A 17 -18.52 -31.62 -18.77
C GLU A 17 -17.00 -31.79 -18.60
N GLU A 18 -16.20 -31.39 -19.61
CA GLU A 18 -14.75 -31.40 -19.52
C GLU A 18 -14.32 -30.34 -18.49
N LYS A 19 -13.95 -30.81 -17.30
CA LYS A 19 -13.46 -29.99 -16.18
C LYS A 19 -12.39 -29.06 -16.71
N PHE A 20 -12.66 -27.75 -16.69
CA PHE A 20 -11.73 -26.72 -17.08
C PHE A 20 -10.44 -26.85 -16.27
N VAL A 21 -9.46 -27.56 -16.81
CA VAL A 21 -8.09 -27.52 -16.33
C VAL A 21 -7.54 -26.21 -16.90
N PRO A 22 -7.08 -25.26 -16.07
CA PRO A 22 -6.43 -24.08 -16.59
C PRO A 22 -5.22 -24.53 -17.41
N LEU A 23 -5.27 -24.32 -18.73
CA LEU A 23 -4.21 -24.68 -19.67
C LEU A 23 -2.99 -23.76 -19.57
N SER A 24 -3.09 -22.73 -18.73
CA SER A 24 -2.04 -21.77 -18.46
C SER A 24 -1.83 -21.65 -16.95
N THR A 25 -0.58 -21.76 -16.53
CA THR A 25 -0.13 -21.30 -15.21
C THR A 25 0.37 -19.87 -15.38
N ILE A 26 -0.06 -18.96 -14.50
CA ILE A 26 0.52 -17.62 -14.42
C ILE A 26 1.88 -17.79 -13.76
N ASP A 27 2.94 -17.35 -14.43
CA ASP A 27 4.29 -17.31 -13.88
C ASP A 27 4.29 -16.44 -12.60
N GLU A 28 4.87 -16.95 -11.52
CA GLU A 28 5.05 -16.24 -10.24
C GLU A 28 5.73 -14.88 -10.44
N TYR A 29 6.55 -14.74 -11.48
CA TYR A 29 7.21 -13.49 -11.85
C TYR A 29 6.23 -12.35 -12.20
N PHE A 30 5.05 -12.67 -12.74
CA PHE A 30 4.02 -11.71 -13.12
C PHE A 30 2.87 -11.63 -12.12
N GLN A 31 2.97 -12.31 -10.97
CA GLN A 31 2.07 -12.00 -9.87
C GLN A 31 2.34 -10.56 -9.47
N VAL A 32 1.32 -9.70 -9.67
CA VAL A 32 1.29 -8.40 -9.00
C VAL A 32 1.50 -8.74 -7.53
N PRO A 33 2.56 -8.21 -6.86
CA PRO A 33 2.71 -8.43 -5.43
C PRO A 33 1.36 -8.10 -4.82
N ASP A 34 0.74 -9.07 -4.15
CA ASP A 34 -0.44 -8.78 -3.36
C ASP A 34 0.06 -7.68 -2.42
N TYR A 35 -0.43 -6.45 -2.58
CA TYR A 35 0.06 -5.26 -1.87
C TYR A 35 -0.39 -5.35 -0.39
N GLY A 36 -0.20 -6.51 0.23
CA GLY A 36 -0.35 -6.82 1.64
C GLY A 36 -1.65 -6.34 2.27
N GLU A 37 -1.63 -6.45 3.60
CA GLU A 37 -2.53 -5.68 4.45
C GLU A 37 -2.11 -4.20 4.36
N THR A 38 -3.06 -3.30 4.12
CA THR A 38 -2.81 -1.86 4.23
C THR A 38 -2.93 -1.42 5.67
N TYR A 39 -1.96 -0.64 6.14
CA TYR A 39 -1.88 -0.21 7.53
C TYR A 39 -2.48 1.19 7.68
N PRO A 40 -3.58 1.36 8.45
CA PRO A 40 -4.17 2.66 8.66
C PRO A 40 -3.31 3.52 9.58
N PHE A 41 -3.03 4.75 9.16
CA PHE A 41 -2.38 5.77 9.95
C PHE A 41 -3.27 7.01 9.99
N SER A 42 -3.63 7.46 11.20
CA SER A 42 -4.61 8.55 11.39
C SER A 42 -3.97 9.76 12.06
N VAL A 43 -4.13 10.93 11.43
CA VAL A 43 -3.61 12.21 11.92
C VAL A 43 -4.68 13.28 11.72
N ARG A 44 -4.98 14.07 12.76
CA ARG A 44 -6.02 15.13 12.75
C ARG A 44 -7.39 14.67 12.22
N GLY A 45 -7.75 13.41 12.46
CA GLY A 45 -9.01 12.82 11.99
C GLY A 45 -9.02 12.45 10.50
N GLN A 46 -7.90 12.55 9.79
CA GLN A 46 -7.71 11.99 8.46
C GLN A 46 -6.96 10.66 8.56
N THR A 47 -7.44 9.63 7.87
CA THR A 47 -6.81 8.31 7.83
C THR A 47 -6.24 8.06 6.44
N ILE A 48 -4.96 7.70 6.39
CA ILE A 48 -4.28 7.23 5.19
C ILE A 48 -3.90 5.76 5.36
N PHE A 49 -3.73 5.08 4.23
CA PHE A 49 -3.35 3.68 4.17
C PHE A 49 -1.92 3.58 3.66
N LEU A 50 -1.07 2.88 4.40
CA LEU A 50 0.33 2.67 4.09
C LEU A 50 0.57 1.21 3.73
N ASP A 51 1.36 0.97 2.68
CA ASP A 51 1.72 -0.38 2.24
C ASP A 51 2.81 -1.03 3.11
N ASN A 52 3.42 -0.27 4.02
CA ASN A 52 4.54 -0.71 4.84
C ASN A 52 4.19 -0.64 6.34
N CYS A 53 4.14 -1.81 6.98
CA CYS A 53 3.88 -1.98 8.40
C CYS A 53 4.89 -1.23 9.28
N SER A 54 6.18 -1.41 9.00
CA SER A 54 7.27 -0.80 9.76
C SER A 54 7.21 0.73 9.69
N LEU A 55 6.81 1.28 8.54
CA LEU A 55 6.61 2.71 8.39
C LEU A 55 5.40 3.20 9.20
N ALA A 56 4.27 2.48 9.16
CA ALA A 56 3.08 2.83 9.92
C ALA A 56 3.35 2.81 11.44
N ALA A 57 4.06 1.78 11.92
CA ALA A 57 4.51 1.68 13.31
C ALA A 57 5.46 2.83 13.68
N ALA A 58 6.48 3.09 12.85
CA ALA A 58 7.44 4.16 13.11
C ALA A 58 6.79 5.55 13.14
N LEU A 59 5.81 5.80 12.26
CA LEU A 59 5.03 7.05 12.28
C LEU A 59 4.21 7.17 13.56
N ALA A 60 3.61 6.08 14.05
CA ALA A 60 2.85 6.08 15.30
C ALA A 60 3.72 6.37 16.54
N GLU A 61 5.02 6.06 16.50
CA GLU A 61 5.96 6.36 17.59
C GLU A 61 6.44 7.81 17.63
N LEU A 62 6.27 8.59 16.56
CA LEU A 62 6.68 9.98 16.54
C LEU A 62 5.82 10.84 17.49
N PRO A 63 6.35 11.97 17.99
CA PRO A 63 5.52 12.97 18.66
C PRO A 63 4.39 13.47 17.75
N GLU A 64 3.21 13.73 18.31
CA GLU A 64 2.01 14.16 17.56
C GLU A 64 2.28 15.34 16.62
N GLN A 65 3.02 16.36 17.09
CA GLN A 65 3.42 17.49 16.25
C GLN A 65 4.25 17.07 15.02
N SER A 66 5.20 16.15 15.20
CA SER A 66 6.03 15.65 14.10
C SER A 66 5.24 14.77 13.13
N GLN A 67 4.28 13.99 13.64
CA GLN A 67 3.34 13.24 12.81
C GLN A 67 2.53 14.18 11.91
N GLU A 68 1.97 15.26 12.48
CA GLU A 68 1.23 16.27 11.73
C GLU A 68 2.07 16.96 10.67
N GLU A 69 3.26 17.42 11.02
CA GLU A 69 4.12 18.13 10.07
C GLU A 69 4.61 17.22 8.93
N ILE A 70 4.94 15.95 9.21
CA ILE A 70 5.23 14.95 8.18
C ILE A 70 4.00 14.69 7.31
N PHE A 71 2.84 14.52 7.94
CA PHE A 71 1.59 14.28 7.24
C PHE A 71 1.28 15.39 6.24
N LEU A 72 1.31 16.64 6.70
CA LEU A 72 1.06 17.81 5.87
C LEU A 72 2.09 17.97 4.74
N TYR A 73 3.37 17.67 4.99
CA TYR A 73 4.43 17.86 4.01
C TYR A 73 4.47 16.76 2.94
N TYR A 74 4.46 15.48 3.34
CA TYR A 74 4.64 14.36 2.42
C TYR A 74 3.34 13.85 1.81
N PHE A 75 2.23 13.87 2.57
CA PHE A 75 0.96 13.28 2.13
C PHE A 75 -0.02 14.33 1.59
N GLN A 76 -0.04 15.54 2.17
CA GLN A 76 -0.84 16.65 1.62
C GLN A 76 -0.06 17.60 0.70
N HIS A 77 1.25 17.39 0.53
CA HIS A 77 2.12 18.19 -0.34
C HIS A 77 2.16 19.70 -0.04
N LEU A 78 1.92 20.09 1.22
CA LEU A 78 2.05 21.48 1.64
C LEU A 78 3.52 21.89 1.74
N LYS A 79 3.81 23.16 1.43
CA LYS A 79 5.15 23.73 1.58
C LYS A 79 5.42 24.03 3.05
N GLN A 80 6.67 23.96 3.47
CA GLN A 80 7.12 24.32 4.83
C GLN A 80 6.66 25.71 5.28
N LYS A 81 6.54 26.67 4.34
CA LYS A 81 6.03 28.02 4.62
C LYS A 81 4.54 28.00 4.98
N GLU A 82 3.73 27.26 4.21
CA GLU A 82 2.28 27.14 4.42
C GLU A 82 1.99 26.39 5.74
N ILE A 83 2.75 25.33 6.03
CA ILE A 83 2.66 24.60 7.30
C ILE A 83 3.02 25.52 8.47
N GLY A 84 4.08 26.32 8.33
CA GLY A 84 4.50 27.29 9.35
C GLY A 84 3.43 28.36 9.60
N GLU A 85 2.80 28.88 8.53
CA GLU A 85 1.71 29.85 8.63
C GLU A 85 0.48 29.27 9.35
N GLN A 86 0.15 27.99 9.15
CA GLN A 86 -0.95 27.32 9.85
C GLN A 86 -0.65 27.01 11.33
N SER A 87 0.59 26.70 11.66
CA SER A 87 1.03 26.24 12.98
C SER A 87 1.64 27.35 13.85
N GLY A 88 1.85 28.55 13.30
CA GLY A 88 2.50 29.67 13.99
C GLY A 88 4.02 29.59 14.03
N TRP A 89 4.63 28.69 13.25
CA TRP A 89 6.08 28.50 13.20
C TRP A 89 6.73 29.15 11.97
N THR A 90 8.03 29.44 12.07
CA THR A 90 8.79 29.89 10.90
C THR A 90 9.03 28.74 9.93
N ARG A 91 9.19 29.06 8.64
CA ARG A 91 9.56 28.07 7.60
C ARG A 91 10.81 27.26 7.96
N SER A 92 11.81 27.87 8.58
CA SER A 92 13.04 27.20 9.03
C SER A 92 12.80 26.24 10.19
N THR A 93 11.90 26.58 11.12
CA THR A 93 11.53 25.73 12.25
C THR A 93 10.86 24.45 11.75
N ILE A 94 9.88 24.57 10.86
CA ILE A 94 9.23 23.42 10.22
C ILE A 94 10.23 22.56 9.46
N GLY A 95 11.14 23.17 8.70
CA GLY A 95 12.20 22.43 8.02
C GLY A 95 13.06 21.60 8.98
N ARG A 96 13.44 22.18 10.14
CA ARG A 96 14.21 21.47 11.18
C ARG A 96 13.40 20.34 11.80
N HIS A 97 12.13 20.57 12.12
CA HIS A 97 11.28 19.53 12.72
C HIS A 97 11.10 18.34 11.77
N ILE A 98 10.81 18.59 10.49
CA ILE A 98 10.71 17.53 9.48
C ILE A 98 12.02 16.73 9.40
N GLN A 99 13.17 17.40 9.38
CA GLN A 99 14.47 16.71 9.37
C GLN A 99 14.69 15.84 10.61
N LEU A 100 14.33 16.33 11.80
CA LEU A 100 14.43 15.55 13.03
C LEU A 100 13.46 14.36 13.05
N ALA A 101 12.25 14.55 12.55
CA ALA A 101 11.25 13.51 12.43
C ALA A 101 11.71 12.41 11.46
N LEU A 102 12.27 12.77 10.30
CA LEU A 102 12.86 11.81 9.36
C LEU A 102 14.05 11.05 9.95
N LYS A 103 14.91 11.73 10.72
CA LYS A 103 16.01 11.08 11.42
C LYS A 103 15.48 10.04 12.40
N ARG A 104 14.43 10.38 13.16
CA ARG A 104 13.82 9.47 14.13
C ARG A 104 13.13 8.29 13.45
N LEU A 105 12.40 8.52 12.35
CA LEU A 105 11.81 7.44 11.56
C LEU A 105 12.87 6.44 11.09
N LYS A 106 14.00 6.95 10.59
CA LYS A 106 15.11 6.09 10.19
C LYS A 106 15.63 5.25 11.35
N GLU A 107 15.88 5.85 12.51
CA GLU A 107 16.35 5.13 13.70
C GLU A 107 15.37 4.03 14.13
N VAL A 108 14.07 4.34 14.18
CA VAL A 108 13.03 3.37 14.58
C VAL A 108 12.92 2.23 13.56
N MET A 109 12.92 2.54 12.26
CA MET A 109 12.83 1.53 11.21
C MET A 109 14.07 0.64 11.14
N GLU A 110 15.27 1.16 11.44
CA GLU A 110 16.49 0.36 11.56
C GLU A 110 16.38 -0.64 12.73
N VAL A 111 15.88 -0.21 13.89
CA VAL A 111 15.65 -1.11 15.03
C VAL A 111 14.64 -2.20 14.70
N LEU A 112 13.49 -1.84 14.12
CA LEU A 112 12.44 -2.79 13.71
C LEU A 112 12.88 -3.78 12.62
N SER A 113 13.94 -3.47 11.88
CA SER A 113 14.50 -4.36 10.85
C SER A 113 15.49 -5.40 11.42
N HIS A 114 15.90 -5.24 12.68
CA HIS A 114 16.89 -6.09 13.34
C HIS A 114 16.28 -7.00 14.43
N GLU A 115 14.97 -6.93 14.65
CA GLU A 115 14.18 -7.84 15.48
C GLU A 115 13.56 -8.98 14.66
#